data_AF-T1HT67-F1
#
_entry.id   AF-T1HT67-F1
#
_cell.length_a   1.000
_cell.length_b   1.000
_cell.length_c   1.000
_cell.angle_alpha   90.00
_cell.angle_beta   90.00
_cell.angle_gamma   90.00
#
_symmetry.space_group_name_H-M   'P 1'
#
loop_
_entity.id
_entity.type
_entity.pdbx_description
1 polymer ?
#
loop_
_entity_poly.entity_id
_entity_poly.type
_entity_poly.pdbx_seq_one_letter_code
_entity_poly.pdbx_strand_id
1 'polypeptide(L)'
;MSTECSDFLKHVPAEYDLKVREAQFYLYTRPIKDLVLSHSNDKEMHHWILVAIFEDKSVRALEGFNDDGKFIPVFLKEKPLNERDLKVFELLPIKTSPDELQRVAKSNELNGKDYDMINNNCQNWVKAAAKAVSLDLAEAVENHKTAGELPPHKLAALYLSAGTNSSKDLCSKTCSEPSA
;
A
#
# COMPACT_ATOMS: atom_id res chain seq x y z
N MET A 1 -20.74 0.72 -39.50
CA MET A 1 -20.80 -0.29 -38.43
C MET A 1 -19.40 -0.49 -37.89
N SER A 2 -19.16 0.00 -36.68
CA SER A 2 -18.07 -0.41 -35.78
C SER A 2 -18.24 0.38 -34.48
N THR A 3 -19.35 0.07 -33.81
CA THR A 3 -19.56 0.38 -32.40
C THR A 3 -18.81 -0.70 -31.60
N GLU A 4 -18.39 -0.35 -30.39
CA GLU A 4 -17.81 -1.21 -29.34
C GLU A 4 -16.28 -1.28 -29.26
N CYS A 5 -15.70 -0.21 -28.69
CA CYS A 5 -14.52 -0.34 -27.83
C CYS A 5 -14.58 0.74 -26.73
N SER A 6 -15.73 0.85 -26.04
CA SER A 6 -16.01 1.94 -25.09
C SER A 6 -16.59 1.48 -23.74
N ASP A 7 -16.57 0.19 -23.43
CA ASP A 7 -17.19 -0.31 -22.19
C ASP A 7 -16.21 -0.74 -21.09
N PHE A 8 -14.90 -0.78 -21.35
CA PHE A 8 -13.90 -1.12 -20.33
C PHE A 8 -13.40 0.07 -19.48
N LEU A 9 -13.82 1.30 -19.78
CA LEU A 9 -13.53 2.49 -18.97
C LEU A 9 -14.63 2.86 -17.97
N LYS A 10 -15.66 2.01 -17.81
CA LYS A 10 -16.77 2.29 -16.90
C LYS A 10 -16.34 2.07 -15.44
N HIS A 11 -16.15 3.20 -14.76
CA HIS A 11 -15.96 3.35 -13.31
C HIS A 11 -14.59 2.93 -12.78
N VAL A 12 -13.52 3.62 -13.21
CA VAL A 12 -12.46 3.91 -12.24
C VAL A 12 -13.08 4.85 -11.21
N PRO A 13 -13.31 4.40 -9.96
CA PRO A 13 -13.88 5.26 -8.94
C PRO A 13 -12.97 6.46 -8.70
N ALA A 14 -13.55 7.55 -8.20
CA ALA A 14 -12.76 8.71 -7.80
C ALA A 14 -11.60 8.29 -6.88
N GLU A 15 -10.50 9.03 -6.99
CA GLU A 15 -9.23 8.78 -6.33
C GLU A 15 -9.35 8.51 -4.80
N TYR A 16 -10.40 9.05 -4.17
CA TYR A 16 -10.80 8.81 -2.79
C TYR A 16 -12.33 8.73 -2.68
N ASP A 17 -12.92 7.79 -3.40
CA ASP A 17 -14.35 7.57 -3.26
C ASP A 17 -14.72 7.13 -1.82
N LEU A 18 -15.96 7.42 -1.44
CA LEU A 18 -16.56 7.04 -0.16
C LEU A 18 -17.25 5.65 -0.21
N LYS A 19 -17.10 4.91 -1.32
CA LYS A 19 -17.80 3.65 -1.53
C LYS A 19 -17.16 2.59 -0.63
N VAL A 20 -17.95 2.11 0.31
CA VAL A 20 -17.57 0.96 1.13
C VAL A 20 -17.66 -0.30 0.28
N ARG A 21 -16.57 -1.05 0.21
CA ARG A 21 -16.44 -2.34 -0.49
C ARG A 21 -15.40 -3.20 0.21
N GLU A 22 -15.41 -4.49 -0.08
CA GLU A 22 -14.41 -5.39 0.48
C GLU A 22 -13.01 -5.05 -0.06
N ALA A 23 -12.04 -5.06 0.86
CA ALA A 23 -10.63 -4.92 0.56
C ALA A 23 -9.87 -6.04 1.25
N GLN A 24 -9.12 -6.82 0.49
CA GLN A 24 -8.17 -7.79 1.03
C GLN A 24 -6.91 -7.05 1.49
N PHE A 25 -6.56 -7.21 2.76
CA PHE A 25 -5.35 -6.61 3.32
C PHE A 25 -4.15 -7.55 3.25
N TYR A 26 -2.98 -6.93 3.08
CA TYR A 26 -1.68 -7.56 3.07
C TYR A 26 -0.69 -6.71 3.87
N LEU A 27 0.23 -7.37 4.57
CA LEU A 27 1.40 -6.72 5.16
C LEU A 27 2.62 -6.98 4.29
N TYR A 28 3.23 -5.92 3.79
CA TYR A 28 4.49 -5.95 3.06
C TYR A 28 5.60 -5.57 4.02
N THR A 29 6.68 -6.36 4.03
CA THR A 29 7.84 -6.08 4.88
C THR A 29 9.13 -6.18 4.08
N ARG A 30 10.08 -5.28 4.35
CA ARG A 30 11.44 -5.34 3.78
C ARG A 30 12.48 -4.92 4.82
N PRO A 31 13.69 -5.50 4.83
CA PRO A 31 14.76 -5.04 5.72
C PRO A 31 15.11 -3.56 5.48
N ILE A 32 15.38 -2.82 6.56
CA ILE A 32 15.94 -1.47 6.48
C ILE A 32 17.46 -1.60 6.29
N LYS A 33 17.93 -1.26 5.09
CA LYS A 33 19.35 -1.31 4.71
C LYS A 33 20.04 0.00 5.10
N ASP A 34 20.16 0.28 6.39
CA ASP A 34 20.93 1.45 6.86
C ASP A 34 22.22 1.03 7.58
N LEU A 35 23.35 1.61 7.17
CA LEU A 35 24.71 1.21 7.60
C LEU A 35 24.95 1.45 9.10
N VAL A 36 24.20 2.37 9.72
CA VAL A 36 24.37 2.76 11.14
C VAL A 36 23.80 1.70 12.11
N LEU A 37 22.93 0.80 11.62
CA LEU A 37 22.30 -0.25 12.42
C LEU A 37 23.05 -1.59 12.38
N SER A 38 24.13 -1.67 11.59
CA SER A 38 24.94 -2.89 11.39
C SER A 38 25.74 -3.35 12.62
N HIS A 39 25.68 -2.61 13.73
CA HIS A 39 26.40 -2.92 14.97
C HIS A 39 25.52 -3.50 16.10
N SER A 40 24.20 -3.58 15.93
CA SER A 40 23.34 -4.25 16.91
C SER A 40 23.01 -5.67 16.45
N ASN A 41 23.60 -6.66 17.11
CA ASN A 41 23.55 -8.07 16.71
C ASN A 41 22.18 -8.77 16.76
N ASP A 42 21.04 -8.15 17.12
CA ASP A 42 19.88 -8.96 17.53
C ASP A 42 18.49 -8.61 16.97
N LYS A 43 18.27 -7.55 16.18
CA LYS A 43 16.95 -7.33 15.52
C LYS A 43 17.10 -6.65 14.17
N GLU A 44 16.95 -7.41 13.09
CA GLU A 44 16.75 -6.86 11.76
C GLU A 44 15.47 -6.02 11.78
N MET A 45 15.60 -4.69 11.67
CA MET A 45 14.47 -3.78 11.55
C MET A 45 13.88 -3.91 10.15
N HIS A 46 12.59 -4.21 10.07
CA HIS A 46 11.85 -4.21 8.81
C HIS A 46 11.00 -2.96 8.68
N HIS A 47 11.01 -2.37 7.48
CA HIS A 47 10.01 -1.40 7.04
C HIS A 47 8.71 -2.13 6.73
N TRP A 48 7.59 -1.62 7.24
CA TRP A 48 6.26 -2.20 7.07
C TRP A 48 5.37 -1.29 6.23
N ILE A 49 4.61 -1.89 5.33
CA ILE A 49 3.64 -1.22 4.47
C ILE A 49 2.33 -2.02 4.51
N LEU A 50 1.23 -1.37 4.87
CA LEU A 50 -0.10 -1.98 4.88
C LEU A 50 -0.77 -1.74 3.53
N VAL A 51 -1.12 -2.81 2.83
CA VAL A 51 -1.68 -2.73 1.46
C VAL A 51 -3.08 -3.30 1.44
N ALA A 52 -4.05 -2.50 0.99
CA ALA A 52 -5.43 -2.90 0.74
C ALA A 52 -5.65 -3.05 -0.77
N ILE A 53 -6.22 -4.18 -1.19
CA ILE A 53 -6.64 -4.43 -2.57
C ILE A 53 -8.15 -4.63 -2.59
N PHE A 54 -8.85 -3.71 -3.23
CA PHE A 54 -10.30 -3.76 -3.33
C PHE A 54 -10.79 -4.76 -4.38
N GLU A 55 -12.05 -5.16 -4.30
CA GLU A 55 -12.70 -6.06 -5.27
C GLU A 55 -12.54 -5.60 -6.73
N ASP A 56 -12.58 -4.28 -6.95
CA ASP A 56 -12.37 -3.62 -8.25
C ASP A 56 -10.89 -3.50 -8.68
N LYS A 57 -10.00 -4.16 -7.93
CA LYS A 57 -8.55 -4.21 -8.13
C LYS A 57 -7.82 -2.89 -7.87
N SER A 58 -8.52 -1.86 -7.39
CA SER A 58 -7.84 -0.66 -6.90
C SER A 58 -6.99 -0.99 -5.67
N VAL A 59 -5.78 -0.41 -5.62
CA VAL A 59 -4.81 -0.64 -4.55
C VAL A 59 -4.68 0.62 -3.73
N ARG A 60 -4.54 0.47 -2.40
CA ARG A 60 -4.15 1.53 -1.48
C ARG A 60 -3.05 1.03 -0.55
N ALA A 61 -1.88 1.65 -0.59
CA ALA A 61 -0.77 1.33 0.30
C ALA A 61 -0.56 2.46 1.30
N LEU A 62 -0.43 2.09 2.58
CA LEU A 62 -0.26 2.99 3.71
C LEU A 62 1.08 2.67 4.37
N GLU A 63 1.93 3.67 4.51
CA GLU A 63 3.20 3.54 5.23
C GLU A 63 3.52 4.82 6.01
N GLY A 64 4.21 4.64 7.14
CA GLY A 64 4.88 5.75 7.83
C GLY A 64 6.33 5.77 7.38
N PHE A 65 6.77 6.88 6.78
CA PHE A 65 8.15 7.08 6.32
C PHE A 65 8.87 8.09 7.22
N ASN A 66 10.17 7.87 7.44
CA ASN A 66 11.02 8.84 8.15
C ASN A 66 11.57 9.85 7.14
N ASP A 67 11.14 11.10 7.27
CA ASP A 67 11.70 12.24 6.54
C ASP A 67 12.24 13.26 7.54
N ASP A 68 13.54 13.55 7.45
CA ASP A 68 14.27 14.47 8.35
C ASP A 68 14.00 14.24 9.84
N GLY A 69 13.96 12.97 10.26
CA GLY A 69 13.73 12.56 11.65
C GLY A 69 12.26 12.58 12.09
N LYS A 70 11.31 12.88 11.20
CA LYS A 70 9.88 12.91 11.49
C LYS A 70 9.10 11.87 10.71
N PHE A 71 8.02 11.37 11.31
CA PHE A 71 7.08 10.51 10.61
C PHE A 71 6.16 11.29 9.68
N ILE A 72 6.26 10.98 8.39
CA ILE A 72 5.33 11.45 7.37
C ILE A 72 4.48 10.27 6.89
N PRO A 73 3.15 10.40 6.88
CA PRO A 73 2.29 9.39 6.31
C PRO A 73 2.40 9.43 4.78
N VAL A 74 2.64 8.29 4.17
CA VAL A 74 2.61 8.11 2.72
C VAL A 74 1.42 7.23 2.37
N PHE A 75 0.70 7.65 1.34
CA PHE A 75 -0.49 6.98 0.87
C PHE A 75 -0.42 6.84 -0.65
N LEU A 76 -0.23 5.61 -1.14
CA LEU A 76 -0.01 5.33 -2.56
C LEU A 76 -1.17 4.55 -3.17
N LYS A 77 -1.33 4.65 -4.49
CA LYS A 77 -2.34 3.91 -5.28
C LYS A 77 -1.80 2.62 -5.88
N GLU A 78 -0.58 2.27 -5.55
CA GLU A 78 0.18 1.19 -6.16
C GLU A 78 0.77 0.31 -5.06
N LYS A 79 1.04 -0.95 -5.42
CA LYS A 79 1.73 -1.88 -4.52
C LYS A 79 3.22 -1.53 -4.52
N PRO A 80 3.94 -1.82 -3.43
CA PRO A 80 5.41 -1.84 -3.47
C PRO A 80 5.90 -2.71 -4.64
N LEU A 81 7.03 -2.35 -5.24
CA LEU A 81 7.65 -3.16 -6.28
C LEU A 81 8.10 -4.52 -5.72
N ASN A 82 8.02 -5.56 -6.53
CA ASN A 82 8.49 -6.89 -6.15
C ASN A 82 10.02 -6.94 -6.11
N GLU A 83 10.59 -6.62 -4.95
CA GLU A 83 12.03 -6.65 -4.68
C GLU A 83 12.44 -7.98 -4.01
N ARG A 84 13.71 -8.36 -4.13
CA ARG A 84 14.23 -9.67 -3.68
C ARG A 84 13.99 -9.95 -2.18
N ASP A 85 14.04 -8.91 -1.35
CA ASP A 85 13.95 -9.02 0.11
C ASP A 85 12.56 -8.66 0.65
N LEU A 86 11.60 -8.45 -0.25
CA LEU A 86 10.22 -8.14 0.10
C LEU A 86 9.48 -9.42 0.48
N LYS A 87 8.98 -9.46 1.71
CA LYS A 87 8.06 -10.50 2.18
C LYS A 87 6.64 -9.96 2.23
N VAL A 88 5.68 -10.76 1.79
CA VAL A 88 4.26 -10.37 1.79
C VAL A 88 3.48 -11.37 2.63
N PHE A 89 2.62 -10.87 3.51
CA PHE A 89 1.74 -11.66 4.36
C PHE A 89 0.29 -11.35 4.02
N GLU A 90 -0.53 -12.38 3.84
CA GLU A 90 -1.97 -12.26 3.61
C GLU A 90 -2.62 -12.05 4.98
N LEU A 91 -3.39 -10.97 5.12
CA LEU A 91 -4.13 -10.67 6.36
C LEU A 91 -5.59 -11.09 6.17
N LEU A 92 -6.55 -10.19 6.40
CA LEU A 92 -7.98 -10.46 6.24
C LEU A 92 -8.66 -9.49 5.28
N PRO A 93 -9.82 -9.89 4.72
CA PRO A 93 -10.73 -8.98 4.04
C PRO A 93 -11.49 -8.11 5.05
N ILE A 94 -11.61 -6.82 4.76
CA ILE A 94 -12.38 -5.86 5.56
C ILE A 94 -13.19 -4.96 4.63
N LYS A 95 -14.43 -4.66 5.02
CA LYS A 95 -15.24 -3.65 4.34
C LYS A 95 -14.79 -2.25 4.76
N THR A 96 -14.27 -1.48 3.82
CA THR A 96 -13.79 -0.11 4.04
C THR A 96 -13.90 0.70 2.75
N SER A 97 -13.48 1.96 2.76
CA SER A 97 -13.40 2.82 1.58
C SER A 97 -12.00 3.43 1.42
N PRO A 98 -11.57 3.78 0.19
CA PRO A 98 -10.31 4.50 -0.01
C PRO A 98 -10.19 5.80 0.80
N ASP A 99 -11.30 6.54 0.97
CA ASP A 99 -11.35 7.73 1.81
C ASP A 99 -11.08 7.42 3.30
N GLU A 100 -11.71 6.37 3.84
CA GLU A 100 -11.50 5.95 5.22
C GLU A 100 -10.03 5.58 5.47
N LEU A 101 -9.41 4.83 4.56
CA LEU A 101 -7.98 4.50 4.65
C LEU A 101 -7.09 5.74 4.57
N GLN A 102 -7.45 6.73 3.74
CA GLN A 102 -6.74 7.99 3.70
C GLN A 102 -6.87 8.76 5.03
N ARG A 103 -8.08 8.79 5.62
CA ARG A 103 -8.32 9.41 6.93
C ARG A 103 -7.51 8.72 8.03
N VAL A 104 -7.48 7.39 8.05
CA VAL A 104 -6.64 6.62 8.98
C VAL A 104 -5.17 7.01 8.84
N ALA A 105 -4.63 7.04 7.62
CA ALA A 105 -3.24 7.43 7.40
C ALA A 105 -2.94 8.86 7.87
N LYS A 106 -3.82 9.82 7.58
CA LYS A 106 -3.64 11.23 7.96
C LYS A 106 -3.81 11.49 9.45
N SER A 107 -4.66 10.72 10.13
CA SER A 107 -4.98 10.89 11.56
C SER A 107 -4.16 10.00 12.49
N ASN A 108 -3.21 9.22 11.96
CA ASN A 108 -2.34 8.38 12.77
C ASN A 108 -1.59 9.24 13.80
N GLU A 109 -1.70 8.85 15.08
CA GLU A 109 -1.15 9.60 16.21
C GLU A 109 0.38 9.71 16.21
N LEU A 110 1.07 8.90 15.39
CA LEU A 110 2.52 8.93 15.26
C LEU A 110 3.01 9.94 14.22
N ASN A 111 2.10 10.51 13.40
CA ASN A 111 2.45 11.51 12.40
C ASN A 111 3.08 12.76 13.05
N GLY A 112 4.15 13.26 12.45
CA GLY A 112 4.87 14.46 12.90
C GLY A 112 5.68 14.30 14.18
N LYS A 113 5.63 13.13 14.83
CA LYS A 113 6.48 12.81 15.99
C LYS A 113 7.87 12.34 15.54
N ASP A 114 8.85 12.54 16.40
CA ASP A 114 10.25 12.18 16.15
C ASP A 114 10.43 10.67 16.03
N TYR A 115 11.12 10.23 14.98
CA TYR A 115 11.42 8.83 14.75
C TYR A 115 12.30 8.28 15.87
N ASP A 116 11.87 7.16 16.47
CA ASP A 116 12.63 6.38 17.43
C ASP A 116 12.58 4.91 17.05
N MET A 117 13.73 4.25 17.07
CA MET A 117 13.83 2.84 16.67
C MET A 117 12.95 1.93 17.51
N ILE A 118 12.63 2.28 18.75
CA ILE A 118 11.91 1.40 19.68
C ILE A 118 10.41 1.70 19.71
N ASN A 119 10.05 2.96 19.97
CA ASN A 119 8.69 3.36 20.34
C ASN A 119 7.94 4.07 19.21
N ASN A 120 8.64 4.77 18.32
CA ASN A 120 8.03 5.48 17.21
C ASN A 120 8.73 5.09 15.93
N ASN A 121 8.38 3.93 15.38
CA ASN A 121 8.95 3.39 14.14
C ASN A 121 7.83 3.01 13.15
N CYS A 122 8.21 2.61 11.94
CA CYS A 122 7.28 2.26 10.86
C CYS A 122 6.35 1.09 11.21
N GLN A 123 6.80 0.15 12.06
CA GLN A 123 5.99 -0.99 12.50
C GLN A 123 4.89 -0.52 13.45
N ASN A 124 5.24 0.32 14.43
CA ASN A 124 4.25 0.90 15.35
C ASN A 124 3.26 1.79 14.60
N TRP A 125 3.72 2.52 13.57
CA TRP A 125 2.84 3.29 12.70
C TRP A 125 1.82 2.39 11.98
N VAL A 126 2.27 1.29 11.37
CA VAL A 126 1.38 0.33 10.70
C VAL A 126 0.42 -0.35 11.68
N LYS A 127 0.88 -0.71 12.88
CA LYS A 127 0.02 -1.27 13.94
C LYS A 127 -1.08 -0.30 14.36
N ALA A 128 -0.74 0.98 14.54
CA ALA A 128 -1.72 2.02 14.84
C ALA A 128 -2.73 2.21 13.70
N ALA A 129 -2.27 2.23 12.45
CA ALA A 129 -3.13 2.31 11.28
C ALA A 129 -4.08 1.10 11.19
N ALA A 130 -3.56 -0.12 11.38
CA ALA A 130 -4.35 -1.35 11.37
C ALA A 130 -5.44 -1.33 12.44
N LYS A 131 -5.09 -0.94 13.67
CA LYS A 131 -6.03 -0.80 14.79
C LYS A 131 -7.13 0.23 14.52
N ALA A 132 -6.80 1.32 13.83
CA ALA A 132 -7.77 2.34 13.46
C ALA A 132 -8.74 1.86 12.36
N VAL A 133 -8.34 0.90 11.53
CA VAL A 133 -9.24 0.23 10.57
C VAL A 133 -10.11 -0.80 11.28
N SER A 134 -9.52 -1.75 12.02
CA SER A 134 -10.26 -2.69 12.87
C SER A 134 -9.36 -3.39 13.90
N LEU A 135 -9.96 -3.91 14.97
CA LEU A 135 -9.24 -4.72 15.96
C LEU A 135 -8.74 -6.05 15.38
N ASP A 136 -9.56 -6.69 14.53
CA ASP A 136 -9.18 -7.94 13.87
C ASP A 136 -7.98 -7.75 12.94
N LEU A 137 -7.88 -6.60 12.24
CA LEU A 137 -6.71 -6.28 11.43
C LEU A 137 -5.47 -6.10 12.27
N ALA A 138 -5.58 -5.42 13.41
CA ALA A 138 -4.46 -5.25 14.33
C ALA A 138 -3.97 -6.62 14.83
N GLU A 139 -4.87 -7.52 15.21
CA GLU A 139 -4.51 -8.87 15.64
C GLU A 139 -3.80 -9.65 14.52
N ALA A 140 -4.31 -9.58 13.29
CA ALA A 140 -3.67 -10.24 12.15
C ALA A 140 -2.28 -9.66 11.84
N VAL A 141 -2.11 -8.34 11.97
CA VAL A 141 -0.81 -7.68 11.83
C VAL A 141 0.16 -8.14 12.92
N GLU A 142 -0.26 -8.30 14.17
CA GLU A 142 0.61 -8.83 15.22
C GLU A 142 0.98 -10.31 14.97
N ASN A 143 0.04 -11.10 14.46
CA ASN A 143 0.18 -12.54 14.26
C ASN A 143 0.69 -12.95 12.86
N HIS A 144 1.06 -11.99 12.00
CA HIS A 144 1.41 -12.25 10.59
C HIS A 144 2.47 -13.35 10.39
N LYS A 145 3.46 -13.45 11.28
CA LYS A 145 4.52 -14.48 11.20
C LYS A 145 3.97 -15.89 11.40
N THR A 146 2.91 -16.04 12.20
CA THR A 146 2.25 -17.33 12.45
C THR A 146 1.41 -17.76 11.24
N ALA A 147 0.80 -16.80 10.53
CA ALA A 147 0.06 -17.07 9.30
C ALA A 147 0.98 -17.49 8.13
N GLY A 148 2.24 -17.06 8.17
CA GLY A 148 3.25 -17.40 7.17
C GLY A 148 3.25 -16.45 5.97
N GLU A 149 4.40 -16.41 5.29
CA GLU A 149 4.58 -15.62 4.06
C GLU A 149 3.75 -16.20 2.91
N LEU A 150 3.27 -15.34 1.99
CA LEU A 150 2.64 -15.81 0.76
C LEU A 150 3.60 -16.71 -0.02
N PRO A 151 3.15 -17.91 -0.44
CA PRO A 151 3.97 -18.76 -1.28
C PRO A 151 4.21 -18.10 -2.66
N PRO A 152 5.34 -18.40 -3.33
CA PRO A 152 5.76 -17.71 -4.55
C PRO A 152 4.71 -17.66 -5.67
N HIS A 153 3.89 -18.71 -5.83
CA HIS A 153 2.86 -18.75 -6.87
C HIS A 153 1.70 -17.77 -6.58
N LYS A 154 1.30 -17.60 -5.32
CA LYS A 154 0.30 -16.59 -4.93
C LYS A 154 0.88 -15.19 -5.07
N LEU A 155 2.14 -14.99 -4.71
CA LEU A 155 2.83 -13.72 -4.88
C LEU A 155 2.89 -13.33 -6.37
N ALA A 156 3.26 -14.26 -7.24
CA ALA A 156 3.25 -14.04 -8.69
C ALA A 156 1.86 -13.65 -9.20
N ALA A 157 0.81 -14.37 -8.77
CA ALA A 157 -0.57 -14.04 -9.13
C ALA A 157 -0.99 -12.64 -8.63
N LEU A 158 -0.54 -12.24 -7.44
CA LEU A 158 -0.80 -10.93 -6.86
C LEU A 158 -0.20 -9.79 -7.72
N TYR A 159 1.00 -9.98 -8.27
CA TYR A 159 1.62 -8.98 -9.14
C TYR A 159 1.11 -9.03 -10.59
N LEU A 160 0.78 -10.21 -11.11
CA LEU A 160 0.25 -10.37 -12.48
C LEU A 160 -1.18 -9.85 -12.62
N SER A 161 -2.01 -9.97 -11.57
CA SER A 161 -3.41 -9.52 -11.58
C SER A 161 -3.58 -8.00 -11.52
N ALA A 162 -2.50 -7.23 -11.32
CA ALA A 162 -2.56 -5.77 -11.11
C ALA A 162 -2.02 -4.94 -12.29
N GLY A 163 -1.65 -5.55 -13.41
CA GLY A 163 -1.19 -4.83 -14.60
C GLY A 163 -2.30 -4.59 -15.60
N THR A 164 -2.88 -3.39 -15.65
CA THR A 164 -3.39 -2.74 -16.89
C THR A 164 -3.80 -1.27 -16.76
N ASN A 165 -3.55 -0.55 -15.65
CA ASN A 165 -3.84 0.90 -15.57
C ASN A 165 -2.60 1.77 -15.38
N SER A 166 -1.45 1.35 -15.94
CA SER A 166 -0.34 2.29 -16.17
C SER A 166 -0.78 3.25 -17.26
N SER A 167 -1.22 4.44 -16.85
CA SER A 167 -1.54 5.55 -17.76
C SER A 167 -0.32 5.84 -18.63
N LYS A 168 -0.39 5.41 -19.89
CA LYS A 168 0.44 5.97 -20.97
C LYS A 168 -0.16 7.33 -21.37
N ASP A 169 -0.11 8.33 -20.50
CA ASP A 169 -0.33 9.73 -20.90
C ASP A 169 1.01 10.39 -21.27
N LEU A 170 1.75 9.75 -22.17
CA LEU A 170 2.94 10.29 -22.82
C LEU A 170 2.91 9.92 -24.31
N CYS A 171 1.93 10.47 -25.03
CA CYS A 171 1.90 10.71 -26.49
C CYS A 171 0.49 11.21 -26.83
N SER A 172 0.23 12.49 -27.08
CA SER A 172 0.66 13.16 -28.31
C SER A 172 0.23 14.63 -28.25
N LYS A 173 1.15 15.52 -27.87
CA LYS A 173 1.05 16.94 -28.25
C LYS A 173 1.79 17.10 -29.57
N THR A 174 1.04 17.10 -30.67
CA THR A 174 1.11 18.04 -31.81
C THR A 174 0.43 17.40 -33.02
N CYS A 175 -0.85 17.67 -33.21
CA CYS A 175 -1.43 17.79 -34.54
C CYS A 175 -1.62 19.28 -34.78
N SER A 176 -0.70 19.89 -35.51
CA SER A 176 -0.91 21.21 -36.11
C SER A 176 -1.77 20.99 -37.35
N GLU A 177 -2.94 21.62 -37.42
CA GLU A 177 -3.75 21.68 -38.63
C GLU A 177 -3.01 22.41 -39.75
N PRO A 178 -3.22 22.04 -41.03
CA PRO A 178 -2.80 22.88 -42.14
C PRO A 178 -3.80 24.05 -42.29
N SER A 179 -3.31 25.27 -42.15
CA SER A 179 -4.06 26.45 -42.60
C SER A 179 -4.03 26.51 -44.13
N ALA A 180 -5.20 26.79 -44.70
CA ALA A 180 -5.51 26.91 -46.12
C ALA A 180 -4.72 28.02 -46.84
#